data_AF-A0A5R9GCY0-F1
#
_entry.id   AF-A0A5R9GCY0-F1
#
_cell.length_a   1.000
_cell.length_b   1.000
_cell.length_c   1.000
_cell.angle_alpha   90.00
_cell.angle_beta   90.00
_cell.angle_gamma   90.00
#
_symmetry.space_group_name_H-M   'P 1'
#
loop_
_entity.id
_entity.type
_entity.pdbx_description
1 polymer ?
#
loop_
_entity_poly.entity_id
_entity_poly.type
_entity_poly.pdbx_seq_one_letter_code
_entity_poly.pdbx_strand_id
1 'polypeptide(L)' 'MPQWLLNQMMRAYRKKDRRQIRLLNDCWFFYRTKEEETHR' A
#
# COMPACT_ATOMS: atom_id res chain seq x y z
N MET A 1 4.73 0.16 6.20
CA MET A 1 4.01 -0.65 5.18
C MET A 1 4.36 -2.10 5.41
N PRO A 2 3.39 -2.98 5.67
CA PRO A 2 3.68 -4.37 5.98
C PRO A 2 4.35 -5.09 4.80
N GLN A 3 5.14 -6.11 5.11
CA GLN A 3 5.99 -6.84 4.14
C GLN A 3 5.19 -7.35 2.93
N TRP A 4 3.95 -7.81 3.16
CA TRP A 4 3.06 -8.28 2.09
C TRP A 4 2.70 -7.18 1.08
N LEU A 5 2.49 -5.95 1.56
CA LEU A 5 2.13 -4.81 0.70
C LEU A 5 3.34 -4.30 -0.09
N LEU A 6 4.52 -4.32 0.54
CA LEU A 6 5.79 -4.05 -0.15
C LEU A 6 6.05 -5.02 -1.31
N ASN A 7 5.79 -6.32 -1.09
CA ASN A 7 5.94 -7.35 -2.13
C ASN A 7 4.98 -7.15 -3.31
N GLN A 8 3.74 -6.72 -3.05
CA GLN A 8 2.78 -6.37 -4.11
C GLN A 8 3.23 -5.14 -4.89
N MET A 9 3.73 -4.11 -4.19
CA MET A 9 4.23 -2.88 -4.82
C MET A 9 5.43 -3.16 -5.73
N MET A 10 6.37 -4.01 -5.29
CA MET A 10 7.53 -4.42 -6.10
C MET A 10 7.12 -5.16 -7.38
N ARG A 11 6.10 -6.03 -7.30
CA ARG A 11 5.56 -6.74 -8.47
C ARG A 11 4.90 -5.77 -9.45
N ALA A 12 4.08 -4.85 -8.95
CA ALA A 12 3.42 -3.82 -9.76
C ALA A 12 4.46 -2.90 -10.45
N TYR A 13 5.50 -2.51 -9.72
CA TYR A 13 6.62 -1.72 -10.24
C TYR A 13 7.35 -2.43 -11.38
N ARG A 14 7.70 -3.71 -11.20
CA ARG A 14 8.34 -4.52 -12.26
C ARG A 14 7.47 -4.63 -13.51
N LYS A 15 6.14 -4.72 -13.35
CA LYS A 15 5.17 -4.74 -14.44
C LYS A 15 4.87 -3.36 -15.04
N LYS A 16 5.44 -2.28 -14.47
CA LYS A 16 5.10 -0.87 -14.77
C LYS A 16 3.60 -0.56 -14.68
N ASP A 17 2.88 -1.30 -13.82
CA ASP A 17 1.45 -1.10 -13.61
C ASP A 17 1.21 0.07 -12.64
N ARG A 18 1.17 1.28 -13.21
CA ARG A 18 0.93 2.52 -12.44
C ARG A 18 -0.44 2.54 -11.75
N ARG A 19 -1.44 1.85 -12.30
CA ARG A 19 -2.78 1.80 -11.69
C ARG A 19 -2.74 0.97 -10.42
N GLN A 20 -2.10 -0.19 -10.48
CA GLN A 20 -1.92 -1.05 -9.31
C GLN A 20 -1.09 -0.37 -8.22
N ILE A 21 -0.03 0.36 -8.59
CA ILE A 21 0.77 1.13 -7.61
C ILE A 21 -0.08 2.21 -6.91
N ARG A 22 -0.92 2.95 -7.66
CA ARG A 22 -1.80 3.97 -7.07
C ARG A 22 -2.79 3.35 -6.08
N LEU A 23 -3.47 2.27 -6.49
CA LEU A 23 -4.40 1.54 -5.63
C LEU A 23 -3.72 1.04 -4.34
N LEU A 24 -2.53 0.43 -4.45
CA LEU A 24 -1.79 -0.09 -3.29
C LEU A 24 -1.35 1.03 -2.34
N ASN A 25 -0.99 2.20 -2.87
CA ASN A 25 -0.70 3.39 -2.06
C ASN A 25 -1.94 3.91 -1.35
N ASP A 26 -3.09 3.96 -2.02
CA ASP A 26 -4.35 4.38 -1.41
C ASP A 26 -4.77 3.42 -0.28
N CYS A 27 -4.61 2.11 -0.50
CA CYS A 27 -4.81 1.09 0.53
C CYS A 27 -3.87 1.29 1.73
N TRP A 28 -2.57 1.54 1.48
CA TRP A 28 -1.61 1.82 2.55
C TRP A 28 -1.99 3.06 3.36
N PHE A 29 -2.42 4.12 2.69
CA PHE A 29 -2.84 5.35 3.33
C PHE A 29 -4.02 5.10 4.27
N PHE A 30 -5.06 4.43 3.79
CA PHE A 30 -6.23 4.07 4.59
C PHE A 30 -5.90 3.15 5.78
N TYR A 31 -5.03 2.16 5.55
CA TYR A 31 -4.57 1.27 6.61
C TYR A 31 -3.84 2.04 7.71
N ARG A 32 -2.95 2.97 7.32
CA ARG A 32 -2.19 3.80 8.26
C ARG A 32 -3.08 4.75 9.05
N THR A 33 -4.04 5.43 8.42
CA THR A 33 -4.97 6.33 9.15
C THR A 33 -5.80 5.57 10.16
N LYS A 34 -6.23 4.34 9.84
CA LYS A 34 -6.96 3.49 10.80
C LYS A 34 -6.11 3.01 11.97
N GLU A 35 -4.85 2.64 11.73
CA GLU A 35 -3.92 2.33 12.84
C GLU A 35 -3.71 3.57 13.74
N GLU A 36 -3.55 4.76 13.15
CA GLU A 36 -3.37 6.01 13.90
C GLU A 36 -4.62 6.47 14.67
N GLU A 37 -5.83 6.11 14.24
CA GLU A 37 -7.08 6.32 14.99
C GLU A 37 -7.28 5.27 16.09
N THR A 38 -6.85 4.03 15.87
CA THR A 38 -7.04 2.93 16.84
C THR A 38 -6.08 3.03 18.03
N HIS A 39 -4.91 3.66 17.84
CA HIS A 39 -3.90 3.84 18.87
C HIS A 39 -3.96 5.21 19.57
N ARG A 40 -5.02 5.99 19.35
CA ARG A 40 -5.27 7.27 20.02
C ARG A 40 -6.26 7.10 21.17
#